data_AF-A0A7S2V107-F1
#
_entry.id   AF-A0A7S2V107-F1
#
_cell.length_a   1.000
_cell.length_b   1.000
_cell.length_c   1.000
_cell.angle_alpha   90.00
_cell.angle_beta   90.00
_cell.angle_gamma   90.00
#
_symmetry.space_group_name_H-M   'P 1'
#
loop_
_entity.id
_entity.type
_entity.pdbx_description
1 polymer ?
#
loop_
_entity_poly.entity_id
_entity_poly.type
_entity_poly.pdbx_seq_one_letter_code
_entity_poly.pdbx_strand_id
1 'polypeptide(L)'
;MHFVDQDFFRCLFLLGLLPHLLFGFNLGLPSGLYDEFGCAINEGYFWCGSSSRCLKGWDTCEDGAADPVDCQLRASGLTWDLVPLRRSASSDYFLYAAGLSNVSIIFNVCGNAGTPWDKGCHQTFGVGHNQAQVLPAPAFAMDEGAKECKRLGGSVLGGKNMKMSMIDPMDPMLGVSITYSGGNSCQGLPLYNCVQPISEMDIALDDRSARGDVCRHSMEVSVKCHPGLTSTPTFEDIRIYQPCTYRLTLHSVHGCPLECPRDKQGRICGAQGVCQFERQFDGHTLTYSEPHCLCEAPYKGPSCSSDFHSILSKQRLVGPFLPIVGTVPPYVIFIVFVAAFAAIGWKSLRARRLGIMLWAHTRRLLNKQAALAHKKAEPMEPIEMAGPNPMVLSKKEDAVML
;
A
#
# COMPACT_ATOMS: atom_id res chain seq x y z
N MET A 1 28.41 25.56 59.96
CA MET A 1 29.69 25.36 60.68
C MET A 1 30.01 23.89 60.55
N HIS A 2 30.99 23.40 59.79
CA HIS A 2 32.30 23.93 59.41
C HIS A 2 32.56 23.82 57.90
N PHE A 3 33.35 24.78 57.41
CA PHE A 3 33.97 24.85 56.09
C PHE A 3 34.87 23.62 55.84
N VAL A 4 34.79 23.03 54.64
CA VAL A 4 35.82 22.13 54.11
C VAL A 4 36.69 22.95 53.17
N ASP A 5 37.96 23.04 53.55
CA ASP A 5 38.98 23.92 53.01
C ASP A 5 39.53 23.40 51.67
N GLN A 6 39.67 24.31 50.70
CA GLN A 6 39.98 24.02 49.30
C GLN A 6 41.49 23.91 49.01
N ASP A 7 42.32 23.97 50.05
CA ASP A 7 43.77 24.10 49.93
C ASP A 7 44.58 22.80 50.09
N PHE A 8 43.94 21.65 50.36
CA PHE A 8 44.68 20.38 50.51
C PHE A 8 45.16 19.78 49.17
N PHE A 9 44.53 20.16 48.04
CA PHE A 9 44.86 19.59 46.72
C PHE A 9 46.09 20.23 46.05
N ARG A 10 46.59 21.37 46.56
CA ARG A 10 47.70 22.10 45.92
C ARG A 10 49.10 21.69 46.36
N CYS A 11 49.25 20.90 47.42
CA CYS A 11 50.57 20.43 47.88
C CYS A 11 51.04 19.12 47.23
N LEU A 12 50.17 18.35 46.56
CA LEU A 12 50.57 17.05 46.00
C LEU A 12 51.17 17.12 44.59
N PHE A 13 51.10 18.27 43.90
CA PHE A 13 51.54 18.42 42.51
C PHE A 13 52.99 18.89 42.32
N LEU A 14 53.74 19.14 43.40
CA LEU A 14 55.10 19.71 43.34
C LEU A 14 56.26 18.74 43.59
N LEU A 15 55.98 17.45 43.82
CA LEU A 15 57.02 16.41 43.90
C LEU A 15 56.85 15.45 42.72
N GLY A 16 57.49 15.78 41.60
CA GLY A 16 57.51 15.02 40.35
C GLY A 16 58.20 13.65 40.48
N LEU A 17 57.57 12.73 41.22
CA LEU A 17 57.99 11.34 41.37
C LEU A 17 56.74 10.46 41.38
N LEU A 18 56.31 9.99 40.20
CA LEU A 18 55.70 8.67 39.92
C LEU A 18 54.84 8.70 38.64
N PRO A 19 55.37 8.31 37.47
CA PRO A 19 54.55 8.00 36.31
C PRO A 19 54.59 6.50 35.98
N HIS A 20 54.47 5.56 36.94
CA HIS A 20 54.47 4.12 36.58
C HIS A 20 53.66 3.15 37.47
N LEU A 21 52.77 3.60 38.36
CA LEU A 21 51.98 2.66 39.22
C LEU A 21 50.47 2.89 39.20
N LEU A 22 49.89 3.24 38.04
CA LEU A 22 48.43 3.25 37.85
C LEU A 22 48.01 2.71 36.48
N PHE A 23 48.43 1.49 36.17
CA PHE A 23 47.74 0.63 35.19
C PHE A 23 47.54 -0.73 35.85
N GLY A 24 46.30 -1.02 36.28
CA GLY A 24 45.97 -2.39 36.72
C GLY A 24 44.89 -2.57 37.79
N PHE A 25 44.27 -1.52 38.34
CA PHE A 25 43.04 -1.70 39.12
C PHE A 25 41.83 -1.71 38.19
N ASN A 26 41.61 -2.86 37.56
CA ASN A 26 40.33 -3.19 36.95
C ASN A 26 39.36 -3.52 38.11
N LEU A 27 38.78 -2.47 38.70
CA LEU A 27 37.62 -2.61 39.57
C LEU A 27 36.54 -3.24 38.70
N GLY A 28 36.33 -4.55 38.84
CA GLY A 28 35.22 -5.27 38.24
C GLY A 28 33.92 -4.68 38.77
N LEU A 29 33.44 -3.64 38.08
CA LEU A 29 32.09 -3.12 38.23
C LEU A 29 31.13 -4.31 38.03
N PRO A 30 30.07 -4.42 38.86
CA PRO A 30 29.14 -5.53 38.79
C PRO A 30 28.60 -5.68 37.37
N SER A 31 28.99 -6.77 36.73
CA SER A 31 28.58 -7.17 35.39
C SER A 31 27.06 -7.25 35.34
N GLY A 32 26.42 -6.31 34.65
CA GLY A 32 24.96 -6.29 34.47
C GLY A 32 24.30 -4.90 34.54
N LEU A 33 24.99 -3.86 35.03
CA LEU A 33 24.43 -2.49 35.03
C LEU A 33 24.69 -1.74 33.73
N TYR A 34 25.77 -2.08 33.04
CA TYR A 34 26.18 -1.47 31.79
C TYR A 34 26.25 -2.51 30.67
N ASP A 35 25.89 -2.13 29.45
CA ASP A 35 26.12 -2.96 28.27
C ASP A 35 27.60 -2.96 27.84
N GLU A 36 27.93 -3.68 26.77
CA GLU A 36 29.29 -3.77 26.21
C GLU A 36 29.84 -2.44 25.69
N PHE A 37 28.99 -1.43 25.53
CA PHE A 37 29.33 -0.07 25.10
C PHE A 37 29.34 0.94 26.26
N GLY A 38 29.09 0.48 27.49
CA GLY A 38 29.07 1.33 28.69
C GLY A 38 27.77 2.09 28.91
N CYS A 39 26.65 1.67 28.31
CA CYS A 39 25.33 2.28 28.54
C CYS A 39 24.64 1.69 29.75
N ALA A 40 24.15 2.56 30.64
CA ALA A 40 23.47 2.19 31.89
C ALA A 40 22.08 1.57 31.62
N ILE A 41 22.01 0.24 31.51
CA ILE A 41 20.78 -0.51 31.22
C ILE A 41 19.74 -0.29 32.33
N ASN A 42 20.20 -0.20 33.58
CA ASN A 42 19.35 0.03 34.76
C ASN A 42 18.67 1.41 34.79
N GLU A 43 19.25 2.40 34.11
CA GLU A 43 18.67 3.74 33.93
C GLU A 43 17.87 3.86 32.63
N GLY A 44 17.70 2.74 31.92
CA GLY A 44 16.99 2.64 30.65
C GLY A 44 17.79 3.15 29.47
N TYR A 45 19.12 3.24 29.55
CA TYR A 45 19.95 3.60 28.39
C TYR A 45 20.25 2.38 27.53
N PHE A 46 20.36 2.61 26.22
CA PHE A 46 20.81 1.64 25.23
C PHE A 46 21.83 2.29 24.29
N TRP A 47 22.79 1.53 23.79
CA TRP A 47 23.76 2.03 22.82
C TRP A 47 23.14 2.27 21.44
N CYS A 48 23.36 3.47 20.90
CA CYS A 48 22.98 3.84 19.56
C CYS A 48 24.22 3.83 18.64
N GLY A 49 24.40 2.78 17.84
CA GLY A 49 25.59 2.62 16.99
C GLY A 49 25.78 3.74 15.97
N SER A 50 24.68 4.29 15.45
CA SER A 50 24.70 5.41 14.49
C SER A 50 25.26 6.71 15.08
N SER A 51 24.85 7.05 16.31
CA SER A 51 25.30 8.27 16.99
C SER A 51 26.49 8.05 17.94
N SER A 52 26.95 6.81 18.09
CA SER A 52 28.02 6.41 19.01
C SER A 52 27.84 6.99 20.42
N ARG A 53 26.60 6.99 20.92
CA ARG A 53 26.23 7.46 22.27
C ARG A 53 25.13 6.58 22.87
N CYS A 54 25.06 6.58 24.19
CA CYS A 54 23.97 5.96 24.93
C CYS A 54 22.73 6.87 24.89
N LEU A 55 21.62 6.33 24.42
CA LEU A 55 20.32 7.00 24.37
C LEU A 55 19.38 6.40 25.41
N LYS A 56 18.45 7.21 25.93
CA LYS A 56 17.45 6.73 26.89
C LYS A 56 16.35 5.99 26.12
N GLY A 57 15.71 4.97 26.71
CA GLY A 57 14.84 3.99 26.04
C GLY A 57 13.64 4.52 25.24
N TRP A 58 13.40 5.82 25.26
CA TRP A 58 12.38 6.52 24.46
C TRP A 58 12.96 7.50 23.43
N ASP A 59 14.27 7.77 23.45
CA ASP A 59 14.95 8.60 22.46
C ASP A 59 15.24 7.76 21.21
N THR A 60 14.75 8.22 20.07
CA THR A 60 15.11 7.65 18.78
C THR A 60 16.55 8.03 18.45
N CYS A 61 17.36 7.06 18.01
CA CYS A 61 18.57 7.37 17.27
C CYS A 61 18.25 8.39 16.18
N GLU A 62 19.01 9.49 16.10
CA GLU A 62 18.76 10.58 15.13
C GLU A 62 18.88 10.11 13.67
N ASP A 63 19.37 8.89 13.46
CA ASP A 63 19.47 8.20 12.18
C ASP A 63 18.38 7.11 12.01
N GLY A 64 17.41 7.02 12.93
CA GLY A 64 16.37 5.98 12.97
C GLY A 64 16.87 4.57 13.34
N ALA A 65 18.16 4.39 13.63
CA ALA A 65 18.78 3.09 13.89
C ALA A 65 19.16 2.89 15.36
N ALA A 66 18.18 2.59 16.20
CA ALA A 66 18.39 1.68 17.32
C ALA A 66 18.02 0.30 16.78
N ASP A 67 19.01 -0.38 16.20
CA ASP A 67 18.94 -1.71 15.57
C ASP A 67 17.53 -2.09 15.08
N PRO A 68 17.15 -1.71 13.83
CA PRO A 68 15.87 -2.12 13.30
C PRO A 68 15.94 -3.64 13.21
N VAL A 69 15.20 -4.35 14.07
CA VAL A 69 14.74 -5.65 13.61
C VAL A 69 14.07 -5.35 12.29
N ASP A 70 14.64 -5.84 11.19
CA ASP A 70 14.12 -5.59 9.85
C ASP A 70 12.66 -6.01 9.90
N CYS A 71 11.79 -5.00 10.07
CA CYS A 71 10.36 -5.20 10.20
C CYS A 71 9.74 -5.40 8.82
N GLN A 72 10.62 -5.75 7.86
CA GLN A 72 10.30 -6.22 6.55
C GLN A 72 10.62 -7.71 6.48
N LEU A 73 9.67 -8.46 5.94
CA LEU A 73 9.93 -9.84 5.54
C LEU A 73 10.15 -9.85 4.04
N ARG A 74 11.21 -10.52 3.58
CA ARG A 74 11.42 -10.86 2.18
C ARG A 74 11.39 -12.37 2.04
N ALA A 75 10.39 -12.90 1.35
CA ALA A 75 10.24 -14.34 1.16
C ALA A 75 9.57 -14.62 -0.19
N SER A 76 10.08 -15.64 -0.89
CA SER A 76 9.54 -16.07 -2.20
C SER A 76 9.44 -14.95 -3.24
N GLY A 77 10.36 -13.97 -3.21
CA GLY A 77 10.35 -12.83 -4.12
C GLY A 77 9.33 -11.73 -3.79
N LEU A 78 8.63 -11.84 -2.66
CA LEU A 78 7.67 -10.86 -2.16
C LEU A 78 8.20 -10.14 -0.93
N THR A 79 7.71 -8.93 -0.70
CA THR A 79 8.13 -8.07 0.40
C THR A 79 6.93 -7.63 1.22
N TRP A 80 7.01 -7.78 2.54
CA TRP A 80 6.04 -7.22 3.48
C TRP A 80 6.73 -6.17 4.31
N ASP A 81 6.07 -5.03 4.57
CA ASP A 81 6.60 -3.96 5.42
C ASP A 81 5.62 -3.68 6.55
N LEU A 82 6.00 -4.09 7.76
CA LEU A 82 5.23 -3.90 8.98
C LEU A 82 5.69 -2.67 9.78
N VAL A 83 6.70 -1.92 9.31
CA VAL A 83 7.16 -0.68 9.98
C VAL A 83 6.00 0.29 10.26
N PRO A 84 5.02 0.48 9.36
CA PRO A 84 3.89 1.39 9.65
C PRO A 84 2.98 0.94 10.80
N LEU A 85 3.04 -0.34 11.21
CA LEU A 85 2.32 -0.85 12.37
C LEU A 85 3.08 -0.64 13.68
N ARG A 86 4.38 -0.31 13.62
CA ARG A 86 5.16 0.01 14.81
C ARG A 86 4.67 1.34 15.39
N ARG A 87 4.27 1.33 16.66
CA ARG A 87 3.83 2.52 17.36
C ARG A 87 4.93 3.09 18.24
N SER A 88 4.82 4.36 18.62
CA SER A 88 5.65 4.92 19.69
C SER A 88 5.21 4.34 21.05
N ALA A 89 6.12 4.26 22.01
CA ALA A 89 5.84 3.72 23.35
C ALA A 89 4.69 4.42 24.11
N SER A 90 4.28 5.63 23.70
CA SER A 90 3.12 6.34 24.26
C SER A 90 1.78 5.98 23.62
N SER A 91 1.78 5.15 22.56
CA SER A 91 0.61 4.81 21.76
C SER A 91 0.51 3.31 21.46
N ASP A 92 1.19 2.47 22.23
CA ASP A 92 1.15 1.01 22.07
C ASP A 92 -0.27 0.45 21.98
N TYR A 93 -0.38 -0.74 21.40
CA TYR A 93 -1.65 -1.42 21.31
C TYR A 93 -2.05 -1.93 22.69
N PHE A 94 -3.24 -1.51 23.15
CA PHE A 94 -3.84 -1.96 24.40
C PHE A 94 -5.06 -2.82 24.08
N LEU A 95 -5.11 -4.03 24.63
CA LEU A 95 -6.19 -4.98 24.44
C LEU A 95 -6.70 -5.46 25.79
N TYR A 96 -8.02 -5.45 25.96
CA TYR A 96 -8.68 -5.98 27.16
C TYR A 96 -9.27 -7.35 26.85
N ALA A 97 -8.83 -8.38 27.58
CA ALA A 97 -9.30 -9.74 27.41
C ALA A 97 -10.50 -10.08 28.32
N ALA A 98 -11.70 -9.71 27.89
CA ALA A 98 -12.93 -10.00 28.64
C ALA A 98 -13.31 -11.49 28.55
N GLY A 99 -13.14 -12.24 29.64
CA GLY A 99 -13.58 -13.64 29.75
C GLY A 99 -12.48 -14.67 29.97
N LEU A 100 -11.22 -14.27 29.79
CA LEU A 100 -10.04 -15.03 30.18
C LEU A 100 -9.33 -14.23 31.30
N SER A 101 -9.79 -14.41 32.53
CA SER A 101 -9.12 -13.93 33.76
C SER A 101 -8.82 -12.42 33.87
N ASN A 102 -9.63 -11.52 33.27
CA ASN A 102 -9.43 -10.05 33.33
C ASN A 102 -7.99 -9.63 33.02
N VAL A 103 -7.44 -10.17 31.92
CA VAL A 103 -6.07 -9.89 31.49
C VAL A 103 -6.07 -8.74 30.48
N SER A 104 -5.27 -7.71 30.74
CA SER A 104 -5.01 -6.62 29.81
C SER A 104 -3.64 -6.85 29.15
N ILE A 105 -3.57 -6.81 27.82
CA ILE A 105 -2.34 -6.99 27.06
C ILE A 105 -1.92 -5.66 26.44
N ILE A 106 -0.68 -5.27 26.66
CA ILE A 106 -0.02 -4.16 25.95
C ILE A 106 1.05 -4.75 25.06
N PHE A 107 1.10 -4.37 23.79
CA PHE A 107 2.14 -4.83 22.88
C PHE A 107 2.45 -3.81 21.77
N ASN A 108 3.56 -4.04 21.09
CA ASN A 108 3.97 -3.29 19.92
C ASN A 108 4.43 -4.24 18.79
N VAL A 109 4.41 -3.75 17.55
CA VAL A 109 4.80 -4.51 16.35
C VAL A 109 6.24 -4.14 16.00
N CYS A 110 7.13 -5.14 15.93
CA CYS A 110 8.57 -4.96 15.68
C CYS A 110 9.27 -3.96 16.60
N GLY A 111 8.77 -3.82 17.82
CA GLY A 111 9.24 -2.84 18.79
C GLY A 111 8.98 -3.34 20.20
N ASN A 112 9.75 -2.82 21.16
CA ASN A 112 9.39 -2.98 22.55
C ASN A 112 8.20 -2.08 22.88
N ALA A 113 7.24 -2.61 23.63
CA ALA A 113 6.16 -1.81 24.19
C ALA A 113 6.69 -0.94 25.34
N GLY A 114 6.11 0.24 25.49
CA GLY A 114 6.19 1.05 26.67
C GLY A 114 5.81 0.24 27.89
N THR A 115 6.66 0.29 28.91
CA THR A 115 6.41 -0.42 30.16
C THR A 115 5.30 0.32 30.92
N PRO A 116 4.18 -0.33 31.29
CA PRO A 116 3.12 0.32 32.06
C PRO A 116 3.54 0.41 33.53
N TRP A 117 4.27 1.48 33.85
CA TRP A 117 4.87 1.72 35.17
C TRP A 117 3.85 1.75 36.30
N ASP A 118 2.67 2.31 36.05
CA ASP A 118 1.55 2.42 36.98
C ASP A 118 0.89 1.06 37.30
N LYS A 119 1.17 0.03 36.51
CA LYS A 119 0.59 -1.32 36.65
C LYS A 119 1.58 -2.36 37.20
N GLY A 120 2.74 -1.93 37.70
CA GLY A 120 3.70 -2.84 38.33
C GLY A 120 4.59 -3.63 37.36
N CYS A 121 4.58 -3.30 36.06
CA CYS A 121 5.41 -4.00 35.06
C CYS A 121 6.89 -3.58 35.03
N HIS A 122 7.31 -2.67 35.91
CA HIS A 122 8.71 -2.23 36.02
C HIS A 122 9.65 -3.39 36.41
N GLN A 123 9.15 -4.36 37.18
CA GLN A 123 9.87 -5.55 37.58
C GLN A 123 8.96 -6.75 37.37
N THR A 124 9.33 -7.63 36.45
CA THR A 124 8.61 -8.89 36.29
C THR A 124 9.40 -10.05 36.84
N PHE A 125 8.72 -11.01 37.46
CA PHE A 125 9.36 -12.14 38.11
C PHE A 125 9.35 -13.35 37.17
N GLY A 126 10.54 -13.85 36.86
CA GLY A 126 10.70 -15.17 36.27
C GLY A 126 10.64 -16.25 37.35
N VAL A 127 10.09 -17.41 37.02
CA VAL A 127 10.08 -18.58 37.90
C VAL A 127 11.49 -19.14 37.97
N GLY A 128 12.10 -19.07 39.14
CA GLY A 128 13.39 -19.71 39.40
C GLY A 128 14.22 -18.98 40.45
N HIS A 129 14.20 -17.66 40.48
CA HIS A 129 14.84 -16.87 41.52
C HIS A 129 14.04 -15.59 41.67
N ASN A 130 13.97 -15.00 42.87
CA ASN A 130 13.39 -13.67 43.13
C ASN A 130 14.12 -12.52 42.39
N GLN A 131 14.70 -12.81 41.22
CA GLN A 131 15.36 -11.88 40.33
C GLN A 131 14.29 -11.18 39.51
N ALA A 132 13.95 -10.00 39.98
CA ALA A 132 13.22 -9.02 39.19
C ALA A 132 13.95 -8.77 37.87
N GLN A 133 13.24 -8.93 36.75
CA GLN A 133 13.73 -8.54 35.43
C GLN A 133 13.19 -7.16 35.08
N VAL A 134 14.09 -6.23 34.78
CA VAL A 134 13.80 -4.85 34.34
C VAL A 134 14.22 -4.71 32.88
N LEU A 135 13.84 -5.68 32.05
CA LEU A 135 14.23 -5.71 30.65
C LEU A 135 13.05 -5.31 29.76
N PRO A 136 13.30 -4.53 28.69
CA PRO A 136 12.25 -4.16 27.75
C PRO A 136 11.67 -5.40 27.07
N ALA A 137 10.39 -5.34 26.69
CA ALA A 137 9.70 -6.43 26.03
C ALA A 137 8.75 -5.90 24.95
N PRO A 138 8.47 -6.68 23.89
CA PRO A 138 7.49 -6.35 22.87
C PRO A 138 6.06 -6.39 23.38
N ALA A 139 5.81 -7.12 24.47
CA ALA A 139 4.49 -7.33 24.99
C ALA A 139 4.47 -7.66 26.49
N PHE A 140 3.40 -7.21 27.15
CA PHE A 140 3.11 -7.44 28.55
C PHE A 140 1.65 -7.91 28.71
N ALA A 141 1.42 -8.94 29.51
CA ALA A 141 0.12 -9.30 30.04
C ALA A 141 0.01 -8.84 31.50
N MET A 142 -1.10 -8.20 31.84
CA MET A 142 -1.39 -7.69 33.17
C MET A 142 -2.68 -8.31 33.66
N ASP A 143 -2.65 -8.94 34.83
CA ASP A 143 -3.86 -9.39 35.52
C ASP A 143 -4.35 -8.27 36.43
N GLU A 144 -5.52 -7.71 36.14
CA GLU A 144 -6.06 -6.58 36.90
C GLU A 144 -6.45 -6.95 38.34
N GLY A 145 -6.80 -8.22 38.58
CA GLY A 145 -7.16 -8.71 39.91
C GLY A 145 -5.94 -9.02 40.77
N ALA A 146 -4.95 -9.69 40.20
CA ALA A 146 -3.75 -10.13 40.92
C ALA A 146 -2.66 -9.05 41.01
N LYS A 147 -2.75 -7.96 40.23
CA LYS A 147 -1.69 -6.97 40.04
C LYS A 147 -0.36 -7.60 39.59
N GLU A 148 -0.45 -8.72 38.87
CA GLU A 148 0.70 -9.41 38.31
C GLU A 148 0.92 -8.96 36.88
N CYS A 149 2.19 -8.73 36.54
CA CYS A 149 2.61 -8.42 35.18
C CYS A 149 3.60 -9.46 34.65
N LYS A 150 3.37 -9.91 33.42
CA LYS A 150 4.13 -10.96 32.74
C LYS A 150 4.59 -10.45 31.39
N ARG A 151 5.89 -10.49 31.12
CA ARG A 151 6.49 -10.24 29.80
C ARG A 151 6.17 -11.42 28.90
N LEU A 152 5.61 -11.14 27.73
CA LEU A 152 5.26 -12.14 26.73
C LEU A 152 6.34 -12.33 25.66
N GLY A 153 7.51 -11.74 25.88
CA GLY A 153 8.70 -11.87 25.03
C GLY A 153 9.90 -11.16 25.66
N GLY A 154 11.10 -11.53 25.20
CA GLY A 154 12.35 -10.82 25.48
C GLY A 154 12.47 -9.59 24.60
N SER A 155 13.45 -8.72 24.89
CA SER A 155 13.67 -7.50 24.09
C SER A 155 13.86 -7.85 22.63
N VAL A 156 13.23 -7.09 21.74
CA VAL A 156 13.41 -7.24 20.29
C VAL A 156 14.78 -6.73 19.82
N LEU A 157 15.47 -5.93 20.63
CA LEU A 157 16.80 -5.40 20.34
C LEU A 157 17.80 -6.56 20.13
N GLY A 158 18.59 -6.48 19.07
CA GLY A 158 19.53 -7.53 18.66
C GLY A 158 18.88 -8.75 17.99
N GLY A 159 17.57 -8.72 17.67
CA GLY A 159 16.89 -9.70 16.80
C GLY A 159 16.75 -11.13 17.33
N LYS A 160 17.29 -11.46 18.51
CA LYS A 160 17.30 -12.85 19.03
C LYS A 160 15.92 -13.36 19.47
N ASN A 161 15.07 -12.47 19.97
CA ASN A 161 13.78 -12.83 20.58
C ASN A 161 12.59 -12.57 19.66
N MET A 162 12.84 -12.20 18.39
CA MET A 162 11.81 -11.89 17.42
C MET A 162 12.11 -12.64 16.12
N LYS A 163 11.12 -13.38 15.61
CA LYS A 163 11.21 -14.05 14.31
C LYS A 163 10.00 -13.70 13.48
N MET A 164 10.19 -13.42 12.19
CA MET A 164 9.12 -13.20 11.23
C MET A 164 9.06 -14.35 10.23
N SER A 165 7.86 -14.75 9.84
CA SER A 165 7.64 -15.76 8.79
C SER A 165 6.29 -15.54 8.10
N MET A 166 6.09 -16.11 6.92
CA MET A 166 4.75 -16.17 6.31
C MET A 166 3.84 -17.03 7.19
N ILE A 167 2.55 -16.67 7.28
CA ILE A 167 1.55 -17.50 7.99
C ILE A 167 1.35 -18.81 7.24
N ASP A 168 1.24 -18.74 5.91
CA ASP A 168 1.19 -19.90 5.02
C ASP A 168 2.12 -19.64 3.82
N PRO A 169 3.22 -20.41 3.67
CA PRO A 169 4.11 -20.29 2.52
C PRO A 169 3.45 -20.57 1.17
N MET A 170 2.30 -21.25 1.15
CA MET A 170 1.55 -21.55 -0.07
C MET A 170 0.55 -20.45 -0.45
N ASP A 171 0.20 -19.60 0.52
CA ASP A 171 -0.71 -18.46 0.35
C ASP A 171 -0.09 -17.17 0.94
N PRO A 172 0.72 -16.44 0.17
CA PRO A 172 1.34 -15.19 0.61
C PRO A 172 0.33 -14.10 0.99
N MET A 173 -0.91 -14.21 0.49
CA MET A 173 -1.99 -13.30 0.84
C MET A 173 -2.57 -13.58 2.22
N LEU A 174 -2.26 -14.71 2.85
CA LEU A 174 -2.72 -14.94 4.21
C LEU A 174 -2.06 -13.99 5.21
N GLY A 175 -0.80 -13.61 4.96
CA GLY A 175 -0.06 -12.59 5.70
C GLY A 175 1.19 -13.09 6.41
N VAL A 176 1.62 -12.35 7.44
CA VAL A 176 2.90 -12.55 8.14
C VAL A 176 2.67 -12.83 9.62
N SER A 177 3.41 -13.78 10.20
CA SER A 177 3.44 -14.04 11.63
C SER A 177 4.73 -13.50 12.25
N ILE A 178 4.61 -12.81 13.38
CA ILE A 178 5.74 -12.36 14.21
C ILE A 178 5.70 -13.14 15.51
N THR A 179 6.77 -13.86 15.82
CA THR A 179 6.90 -14.63 17.06
C THR A 179 7.89 -13.94 17.99
N TYR A 180 7.41 -13.58 19.17
CA TYR A 180 8.21 -13.07 20.29
C TYR A 180 8.45 -14.19 21.30
N SER A 181 9.71 -14.49 21.57
CA SER A 181 10.15 -15.54 22.50
C SER A 181 10.92 -14.95 23.68
N GLY A 182 11.19 -15.74 24.73
CA GLY A 182 12.06 -15.30 25.83
C GLY A 182 11.39 -14.43 26.90
N GLY A 183 10.07 -14.49 27.05
CA GLY A 183 9.31 -13.83 28.12
C GLY A 183 9.57 -14.40 29.52
N ASN A 184 8.72 -14.04 30.49
CA ASN A 184 8.81 -14.60 31.85
C ASN A 184 8.50 -16.10 31.84
N SER A 185 8.90 -16.81 32.89
CA SER A 185 8.56 -18.22 32.97
C SER A 185 7.09 -18.44 33.36
N CYS A 186 6.53 -19.53 32.84
CA CYS A 186 5.27 -20.13 33.24
C CYS A 186 5.35 -20.75 34.63
N GLN A 187 4.63 -20.19 35.60
CA GLN A 187 4.46 -20.86 36.90
C GLN A 187 3.50 -22.04 36.78
N GLY A 188 3.81 -23.13 37.49
CA GLY A 188 2.82 -24.17 37.83
C GLY A 188 2.48 -25.18 36.73
N LEU A 189 3.23 -25.21 35.63
CA LEU A 189 2.99 -26.18 34.54
C LEU A 189 4.15 -27.18 34.44
N PRO A 190 3.87 -28.49 34.52
CA PRO A 190 4.88 -29.50 34.31
C PRO A 190 5.41 -29.44 32.87
N LEU A 191 6.72 -29.59 32.73
CA LEU A 191 7.51 -29.43 31.49
C LEU A 191 6.97 -30.17 30.27
N TYR A 192 6.20 -31.25 30.46
CA TYR A 192 5.63 -32.06 29.38
C TYR A 192 4.56 -31.33 28.55
N ASN A 193 4.04 -30.19 29.01
CA ASN A 193 3.03 -29.40 28.28
C ASN A 193 3.62 -28.24 27.46
N CYS A 194 4.93 -28.03 27.51
CA CYS A 194 5.62 -26.95 26.81
C CYS A 194 6.27 -27.43 25.52
N VAL A 195 5.64 -28.41 24.88
CA VAL A 195 6.10 -28.97 23.60
C VAL A 195 5.93 -27.88 22.55
N GLN A 196 7.06 -27.26 22.20
CA GLN A 196 7.23 -26.52 20.95
C GLN A 196 6.67 -27.40 19.81
N PRO A 197 5.95 -26.84 18.82
CA PRO A 197 5.67 -27.60 17.60
C PRO A 197 7.03 -28.00 17.03
N ILE A 198 7.26 -29.31 16.99
CA ILE A 198 8.50 -29.93 16.55
C ILE A 198 8.63 -29.63 15.05
N SER A 199 9.18 -28.47 14.69
CA SER A 199 9.82 -28.31 13.39
C SER A 199 11.10 -29.12 13.46
N GLU A 200 11.25 -30.05 12.53
CA GLU A 200 12.25 -31.12 12.51
C GLU A 200 13.68 -30.68 12.89
N MET A 201 14.21 -31.40 13.89
CA MET A 201 15.54 -32.02 13.88
C MET A 201 16.78 -31.11 13.81
N ASP A 202 17.18 -30.62 14.99
CA ASP A 202 18.59 -30.63 15.41
C ASP A 202 18.65 -31.20 16.84
N ILE A 203 18.43 -32.51 16.97
CA ILE A 203 18.77 -33.24 18.19
C ILE A 203 20.28 -33.53 18.10
N ALA A 204 21.08 -32.49 18.38
CA ALA A 204 22.42 -32.73 18.88
C ALA A 204 22.26 -33.30 20.29
N LEU A 205 22.34 -34.63 20.38
CA LEU A 205 22.64 -35.36 21.60
C LEU A 205 24.00 -34.87 22.12
N ASP A 206 24.00 -33.79 22.91
CA ASP A 206 25.07 -33.55 23.88
C ASP A 206 24.52 -33.78 25.29
N ASP A 207 24.97 -34.90 25.82
CA ASP A 207 24.73 -35.49 27.11
C ASP A 207 25.43 -34.65 28.20
N ARG A 208 24.70 -33.72 28.84
CA ARG A 208 24.88 -33.24 30.25
C ARG A 208 24.15 -31.94 30.68
N SER A 209 23.11 -31.47 29.99
CA SER A 209 22.29 -30.35 30.49
C SER A 209 20.84 -30.72 30.79
N ALA A 210 20.66 -31.70 31.67
CA ALA A 210 19.47 -31.85 32.50
C ALA A 210 19.38 -30.73 33.56
N ARG A 211 19.49 -29.46 33.13
CA ARG A 211 19.34 -28.25 33.95
C ARG A 211 18.28 -27.33 33.33
N GLY A 212 17.02 -27.63 33.64
CA GLY A 212 15.96 -26.62 33.75
C GLY A 212 15.55 -25.87 32.48
N ASP A 213 15.00 -26.56 31.49
CA ASP A 213 14.25 -25.93 30.39
C ASP A 213 12.94 -25.35 30.91
N VAL A 214 13.02 -24.18 31.54
CA VAL A 214 11.84 -23.52 32.10
C VAL A 214 10.98 -22.97 30.96
N CYS A 215 9.70 -23.38 30.88
CA CYS A 215 8.76 -22.84 29.91
C CYS A 215 8.62 -21.33 30.06
N ARG A 216 8.68 -20.60 28.95
CA ARG A 216 8.58 -19.14 28.94
C ARG A 216 7.36 -18.68 28.15
N HIS A 217 6.78 -17.58 28.61
CA HIS A 217 5.77 -16.85 27.89
C HIS A 217 6.30 -16.40 26.53
N SER A 218 5.45 -16.58 25.53
CA SER A 218 5.69 -16.17 24.15
C SER A 218 4.42 -15.56 23.57
N MET A 219 4.59 -14.70 22.58
CA MET A 219 3.49 -14.06 21.87
C MET A 219 3.70 -14.18 20.37
N GLU A 220 2.67 -14.64 19.68
CA GLU A 220 2.61 -14.71 18.23
C GLU A 220 1.59 -13.67 17.74
N VAL A 221 2.02 -12.79 16.84
CA VAL A 221 1.18 -11.77 16.21
C VAL A 221 1.06 -12.08 14.73
N SER A 222 -0.09 -12.59 14.32
CA SER A 222 -0.43 -12.90 12.94
C SER A 222 -1.05 -11.68 12.26
N VAL A 223 -0.27 -10.94 11.47
CA VAL A 223 -0.75 -9.82 10.66
C VAL A 223 -1.31 -10.36 9.34
N LYS A 224 -2.61 -10.58 9.30
CA LYS A 224 -3.34 -11.03 8.12
C LYS A 224 -3.56 -9.89 7.13
N CYS A 225 -3.37 -10.18 5.85
CA CYS A 225 -3.70 -9.22 4.81
C CYS A 225 -5.18 -8.87 4.87
N HIS A 226 -5.48 -7.58 4.84
CA HIS A 226 -6.83 -7.07 4.71
C HIS A 226 -6.85 -5.93 3.70
N PRO A 227 -7.82 -5.89 2.76
CA PRO A 227 -7.78 -4.93 1.67
C PRO A 227 -8.18 -3.50 2.09
N GLY A 228 -8.93 -3.35 3.18
CA GLY A 228 -9.30 -2.07 3.78
C GLY A 228 -8.23 -1.49 4.70
N LEU A 229 -8.27 -0.16 4.92
CA LEU A 229 -7.35 0.55 5.81
C LEU A 229 -7.55 0.06 7.26
N THR A 230 -6.60 -0.75 7.73
CA THR A 230 -6.34 -1.21 9.11
C THR A 230 -7.53 -1.17 10.08
N SER A 231 -8.00 -2.33 10.50
CA SER A 231 -8.80 -2.44 11.74
C SER A 231 -7.87 -2.46 12.96
N THR A 232 -8.21 -1.71 13.99
CA THR A 232 -7.65 -1.92 15.34
C THR A 232 -7.93 -3.36 15.78
N PRO A 233 -6.96 -4.07 16.39
CA PRO A 233 -7.20 -5.40 16.95
C PRO A 233 -8.41 -5.40 17.88
N THR A 234 -9.23 -6.44 17.80
CA THR A 234 -10.36 -6.67 18.69
C THR A 234 -10.10 -7.86 19.61
N PHE A 235 -10.94 -8.06 20.61
CA PHE A 235 -10.74 -9.13 21.59
C PHE A 235 -10.87 -10.54 20.99
N GLU A 236 -11.72 -10.73 19.97
CA GLU A 236 -11.89 -12.03 19.29
C GLU A 236 -10.60 -12.53 18.63
N ASP A 237 -9.64 -11.62 18.43
CA ASP A 237 -8.36 -11.89 17.81
C ASP A 237 -7.33 -12.52 18.76
N ILE A 238 -7.58 -12.53 20.08
CA ILE A 238 -6.67 -13.14 21.06
C ILE A 238 -7.13 -14.55 21.43
N ARG A 239 -6.24 -15.54 21.25
CA ARG A 239 -6.46 -16.91 21.72
C ARG A 239 -5.25 -17.41 22.51
N ILE A 240 -5.52 -17.99 23.69
CA ILE A 240 -4.52 -18.71 24.47
C ILE A 240 -4.55 -20.16 23.99
N TYR A 241 -3.55 -20.56 23.20
CA TYR A 241 -3.57 -21.86 22.49
C TYR A 241 -2.87 -22.97 23.29
N GLN A 242 -1.82 -22.60 24.01
CA GLN A 242 -1.05 -23.44 24.91
C GLN A 242 -0.83 -22.65 26.20
N PRO A 243 -0.57 -23.31 27.34
CA PRO A 243 -0.18 -22.58 28.53
C PRO A 243 1.01 -21.66 28.20
N CYS A 244 0.83 -20.35 28.41
CA CYS A 244 1.82 -19.28 28.17
C CYS A 244 2.11 -18.83 26.73
N THR A 245 1.42 -19.37 25.74
CA THR A 245 1.54 -18.88 24.35
C THR A 245 0.30 -18.08 24.00
N TYR A 246 0.51 -16.79 23.74
CA TYR A 246 -0.55 -15.86 23.35
C TYR A 246 -0.53 -15.71 21.84
N ARG A 247 -1.67 -15.93 21.18
CA ARG A 247 -1.82 -15.67 19.75
C ARG A 247 -2.75 -14.48 19.55
N LEU A 248 -2.30 -13.51 18.77
CA LEU A 248 -3.07 -12.34 18.37
C LEU A 248 -3.17 -12.31 16.84
N THR A 249 -4.35 -12.02 16.31
CA THR A 249 -4.55 -11.74 14.89
C THR A 249 -4.73 -10.24 14.65
N LEU A 250 -4.04 -9.68 13.65
CA LEU A 250 -4.19 -8.30 13.22
C LEU A 250 -4.59 -8.27 11.75
N HIS A 251 -5.68 -7.59 11.41
CA HIS A 251 -6.09 -7.40 10.03
C HIS A 251 -5.60 -6.04 9.52
N SER A 252 -4.73 -6.04 8.51
CA SER A 252 -4.07 -4.83 8.04
C SER A 252 -3.65 -4.90 6.56
N VAL A 253 -3.64 -3.75 5.87
CA VAL A 253 -3.04 -3.60 4.53
C VAL A 253 -1.53 -3.86 4.52
N HIS A 254 -0.89 -3.80 5.68
CA HIS A 254 0.54 -4.09 5.86
C HIS A 254 0.81 -5.59 5.99
N GLY A 255 -0.22 -6.39 6.30
CA GLY A 255 -0.13 -7.85 6.19
C GLY A 255 -0.12 -8.35 4.73
N CYS A 256 -0.34 -7.45 3.77
CA CYS A 256 -0.32 -7.76 2.34
C CYS A 256 1.04 -7.43 1.73
N PRO A 257 1.52 -8.20 0.74
CA PRO A 257 2.74 -7.88 0.00
C PRO A 257 2.74 -6.46 -0.58
N LEU A 258 3.92 -5.85 -0.68
CA LEU A 258 4.11 -4.52 -1.25
C LEU A 258 3.90 -4.51 -2.76
N GLU A 259 4.13 -5.65 -3.41
CA GLU A 259 4.00 -5.82 -4.85
C GLU A 259 2.52 -5.75 -5.29
N CYS A 260 1.56 -6.05 -4.39
CA CYS A 260 0.13 -5.97 -4.72
C CYS A 260 -0.31 -4.53 -5.08
N PRO A 261 -1.09 -4.35 -6.17
CA PRO A 261 -1.55 -3.01 -6.58
C PRO A 261 -2.37 -2.31 -5.49
N ARG A 262 -2.02 -1.06 -5.20
CA ARG A 262 -2.70 -0.21 -4.22
C ARG A 262 -3.38 0.97 -4.91
N ASP A 263 -4.52 1.39 -4.38
CA ASP A 263 -5.15 2.64 -4.80
C ASP A 263 -4.46 3.86 -4.18
N LYS A 264 -4.95 5.06 -4.50
CA LYS A 264 -4.39 6.32 -3.98
C LYS A 264 -4.51 6.45 -2.46
N GLN A 265 -5.40 5.70 -1.84
CA GLN A 265 -5.63 5.67 -0.40
C GLN A 265 -4.77 4.62 0.30
N GLY A 266 -4.04 3.77 -0.45
CA GLY A 266 -3.21 2.70 0.10
C GLY A 266 -3.96 1.38 0.31
N ARG A 267 -5.21 1.26 -0.15
CA ARG A 267 -6.02 0.02 -0.08
C ARG A 267 -5.55 -0.96 -1.15
N ILE A 268 -5.49 -2.25 -0.79
CA ILE A 268 -5.15 -3.30 -1.75
C ILE A 268 -6.32 -3.50 -2.70
N CYS A 269 -6.04 -3.49 -4.01
CA CYS A 269 -7.06 -3.66 -5.05
C CYS A 269 -8.30 -2.78 -4.81
N GLY A 270 -8.10 -1.55 -4.32
CA GLY A 270 -9.17 -0.57 -4.08
C GLY A 270 -10.19 -0.99 -3.02
N ALA A 271 -9.93 -2.06 -2.26
CA ALA A 271 -10.90 -2.78 -1.44
C ALA A 271 -12.12 -3.31 -2.22
N GLN A 272 -11.94 -3.60 -3.52
CA GLN A 272 -12.98 -4.09 -4.44
C GLN A 272 -12.46 -5.27 -5.28
N GLY A 273 -11.52 -6.03 -4.73
CA GLY A 273 -10.90 -7.15 -5.41
C GLY A 273 -9.89 -7.87 -4.52
N VAL A 274 -9.35 -8.97 -5.07
CA VAL A 274 -8.38 -9.82 -4.38
C VAL A 274 -7.06 -9.77 -5.16
N CYS A 275 -5.96 -9.52 -4.47
CA CYS A 275 -4.63 -9.63 -5.08
C CYS A 275 -4.31 -11.12 -5.27
N GLN A 276 -3.97 -11.53 -6.48
CA GLN A 276 -3.65 -12.89 -6.84
C GLN A 276 -2.24 -12.98 -7.41
N PHE A 277 -1.60 -14.11 -7.16
CA PHE A 277 -0.31 -14.48 -7.71
C PHE A 277 -0.46 -15.78 -8.50
N GLU A 278 0.13 -15.84 -9.68
CA GLU A 278 0.31 -17.09 -10.40
C GLU A 278 1.57 -17.78 -9.86
N ARG A 279 1.49 -19.09 -9.61
CA ARG A 279 2.60 -19.86 -9.04
C ARG A 279 3.38 -20.50 -10.17
N GLN A 280 4.69 -20.32 -10.16
CA GLN A 280 5.60 -20.98 -11.07
C GLN A 280 6.59 -21.83 -10.27
N PHE A 281 6.51 -23.15 -10.44
CA PHE A 281 7.44 -24.11 -9.84
C PHE A 281 8.41 -24.59 -10.92
N ASP A 282 9.71 -24.37 -10.70
CA ASP A 282 10.78 -24.74 -11.64
C ASP A 282 11.46 -26.09 -11.31
N GLY A 283 10.96 -26.80 -10.30
CA GLY A 283 11.55 -28.05 -9.80
C GLY A 283 12.41 -27.88 -8.54
N HIS A 284 12.81 -26.65 -8.19
CA HIS A 284 13.68 -26.37 -7.04
C HIS A 284 13.19 -25.22 -6.15
N THR A 285 12.53 -24.22 -6.73
CA THR A 285 12.06 -23.01 -6.03
C THR A 285 10.63 -22.68 -6.44
N LEU A 286 9.80 -22.30 -5.46
CA LEU A 286 8.50 -21.70 -5.73
C LEU A 286 8.69 -20.21 -5.96
N THR A 287 8.37 -19.74 -7.17
CA THR A 287 8.38 -18.33 -7.53
C THR A 287 6.97 -17.86 -7.84
N TYR A 288 6.69 -16.60 -7.53
CA TYR A 288 5.41 -15.97 -7.82
C TYR A 288 5.55 -15.03 -9.02
N SER A 289 4.54 -15.03 -9.90
CA SER A 289 4.41 -14.05 -10.98
C SER A 289 4.22 -12.64 -10.43
N GLU A 290 4.26 -11.64 -11.32
CA GLU A 290 3.80 -10.30 -10.97
C GLU A 290 2.35 -10.35 -10.44
N PRO A 291 2.07 -9.75 -9.27
CA PRO A 291 0.72 -9.72 -8.71
C PRO A 291 -0.23 -8.92 -9.58
N HIS A 292 -1.46 -9.41 -9.66
CA HIS A 292 -2.55 -8.68 -10.30
C HIS A 292 -3.81 -8.74 -9.42
N CYS A 293 -4.66 -7.72 -9.55
CA CYS A 293 -5.93 -7.69 -8.84
C CYS A 293 -7.04 -8.36 -9.66
N LEU A 294 -7.71 -9.33 -9.06
CA LEU A 294 -9.00 -9.83 -9.52
C LEU A 294 -10.10 -8.91 -8.99
N CYS A 295 -10.65 -8.07 -9.85
CA CYS A 295 -11.69 -7.10 -9.46
C CYS A 295 -13.08 -7.73 -9.39
N GLU A 296 -13.84 -7.38 -8.35
CA GLU A 296 -15.26 -7.65 -8.29
C GLU A 296 -16.02 -6.72 -9.24
N ALA A 297 -17.02 -7.23 -9.96
CA ALA A 297 -17.84 -6.39 -10.82
C ALA A 297 -18.61 -5.35 -9.97
N PRO A 298 -18.71 -4.07 -10.39
CA PRO A 298 -18.38 -3.51 -11.71
C PRO A 298 -16.98 -2.89 -11.84
N TYR A 299 -16.09 -3.11 -10.87
CA TYR A 299 -14.80 -2.45 -10.80
C TYR A 299 -13.78 -3.00 -11.80
N LYS A 300 -12.89 -2.14 -12.29
CA LYS A 300 -11.85 -2.46 -13.27
C LYS A 300 -10.55 -1.69 -13.00
N GLY A 301 -9.53 -2.04 -13.78
CA GLY A 301 -8.20 -1.42 -13.74
C GLY A 301 -7.23 -2.21 -12.86
N PRO A 302 -5.94 -1.86 -12.88
CA PRO A 302 -4.89 -2.62 -12.19
C PRO A 302 -5.07 -2.69 -10.67
N SER A 303 -5.74 -1.71 -10.08
CA SER A 303 -6.03 -1.61 -8.64
C SER A 303 -7.52 -1.67 -8.30
N CYS A 304 -8.39 -2.07 -9.24
CA CYS A 304 -9.86 -2.12 -9.06
C CYS A 304 -10.51 -0.83 -8.50
N SER A 305 -9.86 0.33 -8.69
CA SER A 305 -10.35 1.60 -8.13
C SER A 305 -11.25 2.38 -9.10
N SER A 306 -11.44 1.89 -10.33
CA SER A 306 -12.32 2.52 -11.32
C SER A 306 -13.62 1.75 -11.48
N ASP A 307 -14.74 2.43 -11.24
CA ASP A 307 -16.08 1.90 -11.52
C ASP A 307 -16.50 2.27 -12.94
N PHE A 308 -17.12 1.31 -13.65
CA PHE A 308 -17.76 1.51 -14.94
C PHE A 308 -18.70 2.74 -14.97
N HIS A 309 -19.40 3.05 -13.86
CA HIS A 309 -20.26 4.23 -13.78
C HIS A 309 -19.52 5.57 -13.76
N SER A 310 -18.29 5.61 -13.25
CA SER A 310 -17.46 6.83 -13.26
C SER A 310 -16.94 7.17 -14.66
N ILE A 311 -16.86 6.17 -15.54
CA ILE A 311 -16.53 6.35 -16.96
C ILE A 311 -17.77 6.84 -17.73
N LEU A 312 -18.95 6.30 -17.41
CA LEU A 312 -20.23 6.73 -17.99
C LEU A 312 -20.68 8.12 -17.53
N SER A 313 -20.40 8.54 -16.30
CA SER A 313 -20.74 9.88 -15.81
C SER A 313 -19.83 10.96 -16.40
N LYS A 314 -18.58 10.64 -16.75
CA LYS A 314 -17.73 11.53 -17.57
C LYS A 314 -18.14 11.60 -19.04
N GLN A 315 -19.03 10.70 -19.51
CA GLN A 315 -19.60 10.74 -20.85
C GLN A 315 -20.99 11.40 -20.95
N ARG A 316 -21.54 11.95 -19.84
CA ARG A 316 -22.76 12.77 -19.87
C ARG A 316 -22.47 14.23 -19.50
N LEU A 317 -21.82 14.98 -20.40
CA LEU A 317 -22.23 16.36 -20.76
C LEU A 317 -21.37 17.02 -21.87
N VAL A 318 -20.82 16.26 -22.82
CA VAL A 318 -20.54 16.82 -24.15
C VAL A 318 -21.26 15.93 -25.14
N GLY A 319 -22.42 16.42 -25.58
CA GLY A 319 -23.34 15.69 -26.43
C GLY A 319 -22.74 15.27 -27.78
N PRO A 320 -23.49 14.48 -28.55
CA PRO A 320 -23.04 13.92 -29.81
C PRO A 320 -22.99 15.00 -30.87
N PHE A 321 -21.81 15.58 -31.11
CA PHE A 321 -21.48 16.21 -32.37
C PHE A 321 -20.32 15.46 -33.02
N LEU A 322 -20.71 14.41 -33.74
CA LEU A 322 -20.26 14.02 -35.08
C LEU A 322 -18.76 13.68 -35.33
N PRO A 323 -18.52 12.73 -36.26
CA PRO A 323 -17.21 12.24 -36.61
C PRO A 323 -16.43 13.26 -37.43
N ILE A 324 -15.12 13.16 -37.31
CA ILE A 324 -14.05 13.46 -38.25
C ILE A 324 -14.56 13.63 -39.70
N VAL A 325 -15.02 14.83 -40.03
CA VAL A 325 -14.92 15.44 -41.35
C VAL A 325 -14.31 16.78 -41.03
N GLY A 326 -13.08 17.01 -41.48
CA GLY A 326 -12.34 18.22 -41.19
C GLY A 326 -13.25 19.43 -41.35
N THR A 327 -13.52 20.11 -40.24
CA THR A 327 -14.21 21.39 -40.25
C THR A 327 -13.28 22.38 -40.91
N VAL A 328 -13.34 22.35 -42.24
CA VAL A 328 -12.90 23.44 -43.10
C VAL A 328 -13.50 24.68 -42.46
N PRO A 329 -12.68 25.60 -41.91
CA PRO A 329 -13.18 26.73 -41.16
C PRO A 329 -14.23 27.46 -42.00
N PRO A 330 -15.31 28.00 -41.41
CA PRO A 330 -16.41 28.60 -42.16
C PRO A 330 -15.94 29.68 -43.15
N TYR A 331 -14.78 30.31 -42.90
CA TYR A 331 -14.16 31.25 -43.83
C TYR A 331 -13.68 30.59 -45.14
N VAL A 332 -13.23 29.34 -45.14
CA VAL A 332 -12.78 28.64 -46.35
C VAL A 332 -13.98 28.24 -47.21
N ILE A 333 -15.09 27.82 -46.61
CA ILE A 333 -16.36 27.60 -47.34
C ILE A 333 -16.81 28.90 -48.00
N PHE A 334 -16.76 30.02 -47.27
CA PHE A 334 -17.10 31.34 -47.81
C PHE A 334 -16.22 31.74 -48.99
N ILE A 335 -14.89 31.52 -48.90
CA ILE A 335 -13.95 31.82 -50.00
C ILE A 335 -14.27 30.98 -51.25
N VAL A 336 -14.55 29.68 -51.09
CA VAL A 336 -14.91 28.80 -52.22
C VAL A 336 -16.22 29.25 -52.87
N PHE A 337 -17.22 29.63 -52.08
CA PHE A 337 -18.48 30.17 -52.62
C PHE A 337 -18.28 31.47 -53.39
N VAL A 338 -17.52 32.43 -52.84
CA VAL A 338 -17.23 33.71 -53.51
C VAL A 338 -16.48 33.47 -54.84
N ALA A 339 -15.49 32.58 -54.85
CA ALA A 339 -14.76 32.23 -56.06
C ALA A 339 -15.65 31.56 -57.12
N ALA A 340 -16.56 30.65 -56.69
CA ALA A 340 -17.51 30.01 -57.59
C ALA A 340 -18.49 31.01 -58.22
N PHE A 341 -19.04 31.94 -57.43
CA PHE A 341 -19.93 32.99 -57.94
C PHE A 341 -19.19 33.95 -58.88
N ALA A 342 -17.93 34.30 -58.58
CA ALA A 342 -17.10 35.10 -59.48
C ALA A 342 -16.86 34.38 -60.81
N ALA A 343 -16.57 33.08 -60.79
CA ALA A 343 -16.36 32.28 -62.00
C ALA A 343 -17.63 32.11 -62.84
N ILE A 344 -18.78 31.88 -62.20
CA ILE A 344 -20.09 31.81 -62.87
C ILE A 344 -20.45 33.17 -63.47
N GLY A 345 -20.23 34.26 -62.72
CA GLY A 345 -20.42 35.63 -63.20
C GLY A 345 -19.53 35.94 -64.41
N TRP A 346 -18.26 35.54 -64.37
CA TRP A 346 -17.32 35.72 -65.48
C TRP A 346 -17.71 34.94 -66.74
N LYS A 347 -18.17 33.68 -66.58
CA LYS A 347 -18.69 32.88 -67.70
C LYS A 347 -19.96 33.50 -68.30
N SER A 348 -20.87 33.98 -67.46
CA SER A 348 -22.09 34.71 -67.86
C SER A 348 -21.77 35.98 -68.65
N LEU A 349 -20.83 36.80 -68.15
CA LEU A 349 -20.36 38.01 -68.83
C LEU A 349 -19.68 37.71 -70.18
N ARG A 350 -18.89 36.65 -70.25
CA ARG A 350 -18.24 36.22 -71.50
C ARG A 350 -19.26 35.70 -72.52
N ALA A 351 -20.26 34.94 -72.07
CA ALA A 351 -21.36 34.47 -72.91
C ALA A 351 -22.23 35.64 -73.42
N ARG A 352 -22.51 36.65 -72.59
CA ARG A 352 -23.22 37.87 -73.02
C ARG A 352 -22.42 38.68 -74.04
N ARG A 353 -21.09 38.80 -73.89
CA ARG A 353 -20.24 39.45 -74.90
C ARG A 353 -20.25 38.72 -76.26
N LEU A 354 -20.24 37.38 -76.25
CA LEU A 354 -20.35 36.58 -77.47
C LEU A 354 -21.76 36.63 -78.07
N GLY A 355 -22.80 36.62 -77.25
CA GLY A 355 -24.20 36.74 -77.69
C GLY A 355 -24.52 38.08 -78.34
N ILE A 356 -23.97 39.20 -77.83
CA ILE A 356 -24.14 40.53 -78.44
C ILE A 356 -23.46 40.60 -79.82
N MET A 357 -22.28 39.98 -79.99
CA MET A 357 -21.64 39.90 -81.31
C MET A 357 -22.40 39.01 -82.29
N LEU A 358 -22.90 37.85 -81.83
CA LEU A 358 -23.67 36.95 -82.69
C LEU A 358 -25.01 37.57 -83.10
N TRP A 359 -25.69 38.27 -82.19
CA TRP A 359 -26.95 38.96 -82.45
C TRP A 359 -26.78 40.13 -83.43
N ALA A 360 -25.67 40.89 -83.33
CA ALA A 360 -25.36 41.92 -84.31
C ALA A 360 -25.13 41.35 -85.72
N HIS A 361 -24.56 40.15 -85.83
CA HIS A 361 -24.34 39.47 -87.11
C HIS A 361 -25.62 38.85 -87.68
N THR A 362 -26.43 38.16 -86.86
CA THR A 362 -27.70 37.56 -87.31
C THR A 362 -28.74 38.62 -87.65
N ARG A 363 -28.78 39.77 -86.97
CA ARG A 363 -29.69 40.88 -87.34
C ARG A 363 -29.39 41.48 -88.72
N ARG A 364 -28.12 41.52 -89.13
CA ARG A 364 -27.75 41.92 -90.51
C ARG A 364 -28.22 40.90 -91.56
N LEU A 365 -28.21 39.61 -91.22
CA LEU A 365 -28.69 38.55 -92.12
C LEU A 365 -30.22 38.47 -92.17
N LEU A 366 -30.89 38.63 -91.03
CA LEU A 366 -32.36 38.66 -90.93
C LEU A 366 -32.94 39.89 -91.63
N ASN A 367 -32.32 41.08 -91.54
CA ASN A 367 -32.75 42.23 -92.33
C ASN A 367 -32.62 42.00 -93.85
N LYS A 368 -31.60 41.23 -94.28
CA LYS A 368 -31.47 40.83 -95.70
C LYS A 368 -32.51 39.81 -96.14
N GLN A 369 -32.91 38.89 -95.26
CA GLN A 369 -33.94 37.89 -95.58
C GLN A 369 -35.37 38.44 -95.46
N ALA A 370 -35.63 39.39 -94.54
CA ALA A 370 -36.93 40.05 -94.42
C ALA A 370 -37.30 40.90 -95.65
N ALA A 371 -36.31 41.46 -96.37
CA ALA A 371 -36.53 42.14 -97.64
C ALA A 371 -36.94 41.19 -98.78
N LEU A 372 -36.57 39.91 -98.71
CA LEU A 372 -36.90 38.88 -99.70
C LEU A 372 -38.20 38.13 -99.37
N ALA A 373 -38.56 38.02 -98.09
CA ALA A 373 -39.73 37.29 -97.61
C ALA A 373 -41.07 38.03 -97.79
N HIS A 374 -41.07 39.34 -98.03
CA HIS A 374 -42.31 40.10 -98.31
C HIS A 374 -42.96 39.79 -99.67
N LYS A 375 -42.31 39.00 -100.54
CA LYS A 375 -42.83 38.70 -101.89
C LYS A 375 -43.65 37.41 -102.01
N LYS A 376 -43.78 36.61 -100.95
CA LYS A 376 -44.37 35.27 -101.10
C LYS A 376 -44.97 34.72 -99.80
N ALA A 377 -46.19 35.15 -99.47
CA ALA A 377 -47.02 34.44 -98.51
C ALA A 377 -48.50 34.76 -98.74
N GLU A 378 -49.20 33.83 -99.40
CA GLU A 378 -50.66 33.67 -99.36
C GLU A 378 -51.04 32.75 -98.18
N PRO A 379 -52.29 32.83 -97.68
CA PRO A 379 -52.70 32.21 -96.43
C PRO A 379 -53.32 30.83 -96.63
N MET A 380 -53.10 29.90 -95.69
CA MET A 380 -53.90 28.69 -95.55
C MET A 380 -54.06 28.22 -94.10
N GLU A 381 -55.16 27.49 -93.91
CA GLU A 381 -56.04 27.27 -92.77
C GLU A 381 -55.57 26.33 -91.63
N PRO A 382 -56.31 26.28 -90.51
CA PRO A 382 -55.95 25.58 -89.28
C PRO A 382 -56.53 24.15 -89.23
N ILE A 383 -55.82 23.23 -88.55
CA ILE A 383 -56.34 21.90 -88.22
C ILE A 383 -56.13 21.59 -86.73
N GLU A 384 -57.18 20.96 -86.21
CA GLU A 384 -57.61 20.64 -84.86
C GLU A 384 -56.94 19.45 -84.16
N MET A 385 -57.11 19.46 -82.83
CA MET A 385 -57.38 18.32 -81.91
C MET A 385 -56.32 17.24 -81.60
N ALA A 386 -56.00 17.08 -80.31
CA ALA A 386 -56.52 16.00 -79.43
C ALA A 386 -55.57 15.69 -78.23
N GLY A 387 -56.13 15.63 -77.01
CA GLY A 387 -55.56 14.89 -75.86
C GLY A 387 -55.83 13.38 -76.00
N PRO A 388 -55.85 12.53 -74.92
CA PRO A 388 -55.70 12.79 -73.49
C PRO A 388 -54.80 11.77 -72.72
N ASN A 389 -54.25 12.20 -71.56
CA ASN A 389 -54.38 11.66 -70.18
C ASN A 389 -54.21 10.13 -69.84
N PRO A 390 -54.18 9.72 -68.55
CA PRO A 390 -52.99 9.13 -67.91
C PRO A 390 -53.19 7.67 -67.43
N MET A 391 -52.13 7.00 -66.96
CA MET A 391 -52.26 5.73 -66.24
C MET A 391 -51.38 5.62 -64.98
N VAL A 392 -52.04 5.03 -63.99
CA VAL A 392 -51.71 4.66 -62.62
C VAL A 392 -51.01 3.30 -62.58
N LEU A 393 -50.15 3.02 -61.58
CA LEU A 393 -49.97 1.70 -60.93
C LEU A 393 -49.08 1.87 -59.69
N SER A 394 -49.60 1.65 -58.48
CA SER A 394 -49.55 0.38 -57.70
C SER A 394 -48.25 0.23 -56.91
N LYS A 395 -48.27 0.42 -55.59
CA LYS A 395 -48.57 -0.57 -54.52
C LYS A 395 -47.52 -1.70 -54.47
N LYS A 396 -46.76 -1.77 -53.36
CA LYS A 396 -46.39 -3.06 -52.74
C LYS A 396 -46.07 -2.90 -51.26
N GLU A 397 -46.70 -3.77 -50.49
CA GLU A 397 -46.63 -3.99 -49.05
C GLU A 397 -45.43 -4.90 -48.69
N ASP A 398 -45.37 -5.18 -47.38
CA ASP A 398 -44.65 -6.26 -46.68
C ASP A 398 -43.19 -5.98 -46.33
N ALA A 399 -42.61 -6.46 -45.23
CA ALA A 399 -43.00 -6.95 -43.90
C ALA A 399 -41.67 -7.46 -43.28
N VAL A 400 -41.73 -7.93 -42.03
CA VAL A 400 -40.84 -8.93 -41.41
C VAL A 400 -39.69 -8.41 -40.51
N MET A 401 -39.97 -8.59 -39.22
CA MET A 401 -39.15 -9.15 -38.13
C MET A 401 -37.67 -8.76 -37.99
N LEU A 402 -37.36 -8.14 -36.84
CA LEU A 402 -36.75 -8.84 -35.69
C LEU A 402 -37.09 -8.12 -34.38
#